data_AF-A0A960B578-F1
#
_entry.id   AF-A0A960B578-F1
#
_cell.length_a   1.000
_cell.length_b   1.000
_cell.length_c   1.000
_cell.angle_alpha   90.00
_cell.angle_beta   90.00
_cell.angle_gamma   90.00
#
_symmetry.space_group_name_H-M   'P 1'
#
loop_
_entity.id
_entity.type
_entity.pdbx_description
1 polymer ?
#
loop_
_entity_poly.entity_id
_entity_poly.type
_entity_poly.pdbx_seq_one_letter_code
_entity_poly.pdbx_strand_id
1 'polypeptide(L)' 'MVTHDDLGADVPLAGPARRIVSLVPSLTEAIAATARGRLVGATDWCTHPADLEEMGVTRVRGTK' A
#
# COMPACT_ATOMS: atom_id res chain seq x y z
N MET A 1 0.53 19.35 -10.02
CA MET A 1 1.40 18.42 -10.76
C MET A 1 0.64 17.12 -10.86
N VAL A 2 0.41 16.61 -12.07
CA VAL A 2 -0.24 15.30 -12.26
C VAL A 2 0.81 14.23 -12.00
N THR A 3 0.52 13.30 -11.09
CA THR A 3 1.31 12.08 -10.90
C THR A 3 0.91 11.07 -11.97
N HIS A 4 1.87 10.29 -12.48
CA HIS A 4 1.59 9.25 -13.46
C HIS A 4 1.94 7.89 -12.86
N ASP A 5 1.25 6.84 -13.30
CA ASP A 5 1.61 5.46 -12.95
C ASP A 5 2.72 4.91 -13.86
N ASP A 6 3.12 3.66 -13.62
CA ASP A 6 4.18 2.99 -14.38
C ASP A 6 3.81 2.72 -15.85
N LEU A 7 2.53 2.81 -16.21
CA LEU A 7 2.04 2.71 -17.59
C LEU A 7 1.90 4.08 -18.26
N GLY A 8 2.20 5.16 -17.53
CA GLY A 8 2.08 6.53 -18.00
C GLY A 8 0.66 7.09 -17.94
N ALA A 9 -0.27 6.43 -17.26
CA ALA A 9 -1.62 6.95 -17.08
C ALA A 9 -1.65 8.03 -15.99
N ASP A 10 -2.48 9.05 -16.19
CA ASP A 10 -2.70 10.11 -15.22
C ASP A 10 -3.33 9.57 -13.93
N VAL A 11 -2.71 9.89 -12.80
CA VAL A 11 -3.22 9.62 -11.44
C VAL A 11 -3.56 10.95 -10.79
N PRO A 12 -4.82 11.42 -10.89
CA PRO A 12 -5.21 12.72 -10.32
C PRO A 12 -5.34 12.62 -8.80
N LEU A 13 -4.25 12.95 -8.08
CA LEU A 13 -4.25 13.06 -6.62
C LEU A 13 -4.42 14.52 -6.19
N ALA A 14 -5.38 14.78 -5.30
CA ALA A 14 -5.59 16.09 -4.69
C ALA A 14 -4.46 16.49 -3.70
N GLY A 15 -3.58 15.55 -3.36
CA GLY A 15 -2.44 15.72 -2.46
C GLY A 15 -1.79 14.37 -2.15
N PRO A 16 -0.77 14.32 -1.28
CA PRO A 16 -0.11 13.06 -0.90
C PRO A 16 -1.10 12.02 -0.34
N ALA A 17 -0.93 10.76 -0.74
CA ALA A 17 -1.76 9.66 -0.26
C ALA A 17 -1.67 9.49 1.27
N ARG A 18 -2.84 9.39 1.93
CA ARG A 18 -2.95 9.23 3.40
C ARG A 18 -3.50 7.88 3.86
N ARG A 19 -4.14 7.13 2.96
CA ARG A 19 -4.63 5.77 3.18
C ARG A 19 -4.21 4.94 1.98
N ILE A 20 -3.38 3.94 2.21
CA ILE A 20 -2.69 3.19 1.18
C ILE A 20 -3.09 1.71 1.29
N VAL A 21 -3.50 1.14 0.16
CA VAL A 21 -3.62 -0.31 -0.01
C VAL A 21 -2.46 -0.75 -0.89
N SER A 22 -1.66 -1.71 -0.43
CA SER A 22 -0.55 -2.26 -1.20
C SER A 22 -0.85 -3.69 -1.63
N LEU A 23 -0.70 -3.98 -2.92
CA LEU A 23 -0.95 -5.31 -3.48
C LEU A 23 0.33 -6.10 -3.76
N VAL A 24 1.49 -5.49 -3.52
CA VAL A 24 2.80 -6.04 -3.85
C VAL A 24 3.60 -6.21 -2.56
N PRO A 25 4.09 -7.43 -2.23
CA PRO A 25 4.80 -7.69 -0.97
C PRO A 25 5.95 -6.71 -0.70
N SER A 26 6.82 -6.47 -1.68
CA SER A 26 7.96 -5.57 -1.53
C SER A 26 7.56 -4.11 -1.27
N LEU A 27 6.48 -3.63 -1.89
CA LEU A 27 5.97 -2.28 -1.63
C LEU A 27 5.31 -2.19 -0.25
N THR A 28 4.61 -3.24 0.18
CA THR A 28 4.02 -3.31 1.52
C THR A 28 5.10 -3.16 2.59
N GLU A 29 6.21 -3.90 2.46
CA GLU A 29 7.36 -3.80 3.37
C GLU A 29 7.96 -2.39 3.39
N ALA A 30 8.18 -1.79 2.21
CA ALA A 30 8.72 -0.43 2.09
C ALA A 30 7.80 0.63 2.74
N ILE A 31 6.49 0.53 2.53
CA ILE A 31 5.51 1.45 3.13
C ILE A 31 5.43 1.23 4.64
N ALA A 32 5.44 -0.01 5.12
CA ALA A 32 5.45 -0.30 6.55
C ALA A 32 6.70 0.30 7.24
N ALA A 33 7.87 0.21 6.60
CA ALA A 33 9.11 0.78 7.13
C ALA A 33 9.14 2.31 7.15
N THR A 34 8.51 2.98 6.17
CA THR A 34 8.67 4.44 5.96
C THR A 34 7.44 5.26 6.33
N ALA A 35 6.26 4.65 6.31
CA ALA A 35 4.98 5.34 6.42
C ALA A 35 3.88 4.45 7.05
N ARG A 36 4.23 3.60 8.03
CA ARG A 36 3.31 2.64 8.71
C ARG A 36 1.90 3.16 8.96
N GLY A 37 1.75 4.37 9.50
CA GLY A 37 0.44 4.96 9.83
C GLY A 37 -0.47 5.27 8.64
N ARG A 38 -0.01 5.05 7.41
CA ARG A 38 -0.77 5.25 6.17
C ARG A 38 -1.17 3.94 5.51
N LEU A 39 -0.58 2.81 5.88
CA LEU A 39 -0.94 1.50 5.34
C LEU A 39 -2.24 1.02 5.98
N VAL A 40 -3.28 0.80 5.17
CA VAL A 40 -4.61 0.38 5.66
C VAL A 40 -5.07 -0.94 5.06
N GLY A 41 -4.41 -1.43 4.01
CA GLY A 41 -4.72 -2.74 3.44
C GLY A 41 -3.54 -3.37 2.73
N ALA A 42 -3.48 -4.69 2.78
CA ALA A 42 -2.49 -5.51 2.10
C ALA A 42 -3.11 -6.84 1.66
N THR A 43 -2.52 -7.53 0.68
CA THR A 43 -3.02 -8.84 0.24
C THR A 43 -2.69 -9.95 1.22
N ASP A 44 -3.32 -11.11 1.05
CA ASP A 44 -2.99 -12.33 1.81
C ASP A 44 -1.54 -12.80 1.58
N TRP A 45 -0.94 -12.39 0.46
CA TRP A 45 0.45 -12.70 0.10
C TRP A 45 1.47 -11.75 0.76
N CYS A 46 1.03 -10.61 1.27
CA CYS A 46 1.91 -9.66 1.96
C CYS A 46 2.06 -10.06 3.42
N THR A 47 3.03 -10.90 3.75
CA THR A 47 3.19 -11.46 5.11
C THR A 47 4.15 -10.67 6.00
N HIS A 48 4.83 -9.67 5.45
CA HIS A 48 5.80 -8.85 6.18
C HIS A 48 5.37 -7.37 6.22
N PRO A 49 5.58 -6.68 7.36
CA PRO A 49 6.02 -7.23 8.65
C PRO A 49 4.96 -8.17 9.28
N ALA A 50 5.37 -9.01 10.23
CA ALA A 50 4.51 -10.07 10.78
C ALA A 50 3.30 -9.55 11.58
N ASP A 51 3.35 -8.29 12.01
CA ASP A 51 2.36 -7.60 12.84
C ASP A 51 1.42 -6.69 12.04
N LEU A 52 1.28 -6.89 10.72
CA LEU A 52 0.40 -6.08 9.85
C LEU A 52 -1.04 -5.95 10.38
N GLU A 53 -1.65 -7.05 10.83
CA GLU A 53 -3.00 -7.05 11.39
C GLU A 53 -3.08 -6.24 12.69
N GLU A 54 -2.05 -6.31 13.53
CA GLU A 54 -1.95 -5.55 14.77
C GLU A 54 -1.81 -4.04 14.48
N MET A 55 -1.19 -3.68 13.35
CA MET A 55 -1.16 -2.32 12.84
C MET A 55 -2.51 -1.83 12.29
N GLY A 56 -3.54 -2.69 12.21
CA GLY A 56 -4.83 -2.38 11.64
C GLY A 56 -4.90 -2.49 10.11
N VAL A 57 -3.94 -3.18 9.49
CA VAL A 57 -3.93 -3.41 8.05
C VAL A 57 -4.96 -4.51 7.70
N THR A 58 -5.93 -4.16 6.87
CA THR A 58 -6.98 -5.09 6.45
C THR A 58 -6.52 -5.99 5.30
N ARG A 59 -6.88 -7.27 5.34
CA ARG A 59 -6.62 -8.20 4.24
C ARG A 59 -7.56 -7.93 3.06
N VAL A 60 -6.97 -7.62 1.92
CA VAL A 60 -7.69 -7.45 0.65
C VAL A 60 -7.39 -8.65 -0.25
N ARG A 61 -8.42 -9.41 -0.60
CA ARG A 61 -8.27 -10.58 -1.50
C ARG A 61 -7.72 -10.11 -2.84
N GLY A 62 -6.75 -10.85 -3.39
CA GLY A 62 -6.18 -10.58 -4.72
C GLY A 62 -4.82 -11.26 -4.90
N THR A 63 -4.54 -11.79 -6.09
CA THR A 63 -3.28 -12.47 -6.44
C THR A 63 -2.26 -11.56 -7.15
N LYS A 64 -2.53 -10.24 -7.20
CA LYS A 64 -1.97 -9.21 -8.10
C LYS A 64 -2.95 -8.86 -9.22
#